data_AF-A0A7K4DE65-F1
#
_entry.id   AF-A0A7K4DE65-F1
#
_cell.length_a   1.000
_cell.length_b   1.000
_cell.length_c   1.000
_cell.angle_alpha   90.00
_cell.angle_beta   90.00
_cell.angle_gamma   90.00
#
_symmetry.space_group_name_H-M   'P 1'
#
loop_
_entity.id
_entity.type
_entity.pdbx_description
1 polymer ?
#
loop_
_entity_poly.entity_id
_entity_poly.type
_entity_poly.pdbx_seq_one_letter_code
_entity_poly.pdbx_strand_id
1 'polypeptide(L)'
;MGGVKDSTYLDVKKALARQFSPRDGWTFAWFPTYGSVQPECVLSRRVAGKTERVVVGVKMAPVVPEDTVEELQGQCQALFESNISVDKAVLVVPTGANVSGVPEGIDILEMGNWQVVGGRIIWSKNIERNEFLQEELGKRGLA
;
A
#
# COMPACT_ATOMS: atom_id res chain seq x y z
N MET A 1 8.44 13.57 -17.06
CA MET A 1 9.01 13.00 -15.82
C MET A 1 7.86 12.65 -14.87
N GLY A 2 7.39 11.39 -14.85
CA GLY A 2 6.25 10.95 -14.00
C GLY A 2 6.15 9.43 -13.74
N GLY A 3 6.85 8.59 -14.51
CA GLY A 3 6.57 7.15 -14.58
C GLY A 3 6.81 6.28 -13.33
N VAL A 4 7.57 6.71 -12.32
CA VAL A 4 7.83 5.88 -11.13
C VAL A 4 6.72 6.01 -10.07
N LYS A 5 6.13 7.20 -9.93
CA LYS A 5 4.98 7.39 -9.03
C LYS A 5 3.74 6.72 -9.62
N ASP A 6 3.47 6.95 -10.91
CA ASP A 6 2.32 6.35 -11.59
C ASP A 6 2.35 4.81 -11.61
N SER A 7 3.52 4.19 -11.81
CA SER A 7 3.65 2.72 -11.82
C SER A 7 3.43 2.11 -10.43
N THR A 8 3.97 2.75 -9.38
CA THR A 8 3.72 2.33 -7.99
C THR A 8 2.23 2.39 -7.67
N TYR A 9 1.54 3.50 -7.96
CA TYR A 9 0.09 3.61 -7.69
C TYR A 9 -0.74 2.59 -8.48
N LEU A 10 -0.36 2.28 -9.73
CA LEU A 10 -1.02 1.23 -10.50
C LEU A 10 -0.83 -0.16 -9.88
N ASP A 11 0.36 -0.47 -9.37
CA ASP A 11 0.61 -1.72 -8.67
C ASP A 11 -0.14 -1.79 -7.34
N VAL A 12 -0.19 -0.69 -6.58
CA VAL A 12 -0.98 -0.58 -5.34
C VAL A 12 -2.45 -0.81 -5.65
N LYS A 13 -2.99 -0.13 -6.66
CA LYS A 13 -4.38 -0.31 -7.11
C LYS A 13 -4.68 -1.77 -7.46
N LYS A 14 -3.77 -2.46 -8.16
CA LYS A 14 -3.91 -3.88 -8.48
C LYS A 14 -3.88 -4.76 -7.24
N ALA A 15 -2.98 -4.48 -6.30
CA ALA A 15 -2.87 -5.23 -5.05
C ALA A 15 -4.15 -5.09 -4.22
N LEU A 16 -4.64 -3.85 -4.05
CA LEU A 16 -5.89 -3.56 -3.38
C LEU A 16 -7.09 -4.19 -4.09
N ALA A 17 -7.18 -4.12 -5.42
CA ALA A 17 -8.29 -4.70 -6.18
C ALA A 17 -8.39 -6.23 -6.10
N ARG A 18 -7.35 -6.93 -5.65
CA ARG A 18 -7.41 -8.37 -5.37
C ARG A 18 -8.20 -8.68 -4.09
N GLN A 19 -8.13 -7.80 -3.09
CA GLN A 19 -8.83 -7.95 -1.80
C GLN A 19 -10.16 -7.17 -1.77
N PHE A 20 -10.18 -6.00 -2.40
CA PHE A 20 -11.30 -5.08 -2.47
C PHE A 20 -11.75 -4.94 -3.93
N SER A 21 -12.35 -6.01 -4.44
CA SER A 21 -12.68 -6.11 -5.85
C SER A 21 -13.74 -5.08 -6.26
N PRO A 22 -13.55 -4.32 -7.36
CA PRO A 22 -14.60 -3.50 -7.94
C PRO A 22 -15.86 -4.29 -8.31
N ARG A 23 -15.71 -5.60 -8.59
CA ARG A 23 -16.86 -6.48 -8.88
C ARG A 23 -17.76 -6.69 -7.67
N ASP A 24 -17.22 -6.52 -6.46
CA ASP A 24 -17.96 -6.61 -5.20
C ASP A 24 -18.49 -5.23 -4.76
N GLY A 25 -18.45 -4.23 -5.65
CA GLY A 25 -18.95 -2.88 -5.41
C GLY A 25 -17.96 -1.91 -4.74
N TRP A 26 -16.69 -2.31 -4.60
CA TRP A 26 -15.66 -1.42 -4.06
C TRP A 26 -15.26 -0.32 -5.05
N THR A 27 -15.26 0.91 -4.57
CA THR A 27 -14.84 2.12 -5.30
C THR A 27 -13.58 2.69 -4.66
N PHE A 28 -12.65 3.12 -5.51
CA PHE A 28 -11.34 3.66 -5.12
C PHE A 28 -11.37 5.18 -5.27
N ALA A 29 -11.19 5.90 -4.17
CA ALA A 29 -10.95 7.34 -4.19
C ALA A 29 -9.49 7.60 -3.81
N TRP A 30 -8.74 8.24 -4.70
CA TRP A 30 -7.37 8.65 -4.45
C TRP A 30 -7.35 10.12 -4.04
N PHE A 31 -6.65 10.44 -2.96
CA PHE A 31 -6.59 11.77 -2.37
C PHE A 31 -7.96 12.45 -2.16
N PRO A 32 -8.99 11.75 -1.67
CA PRO A 32 -10.28 12.38 -1.41
C PRO A 32 -10.16 13.43 -0.33
N THR A 33 -10.84 14.56 -0.50
CA THR A 33 -10.89 15.62 0.51
C THR A 33 -12.11 15.43 1.40
N TYR A 34 -11.87 15.31 2.71
CA TYR A 34 -12.88 15.24 3.75
C TYR A 34 -12.64 16.36 4.77
N GLY A 35 -13.23 17.53 4.51
CA GLY A 35 -12.97 18.72 5.33
C GLY A 35 -11.50 19.12 5.24
N SER A 36 -10.78 19.07 6.37
CA SER A 36 -9.35 19.33 6.48
C SER A 36 -8.47 18.10 6.27
N VAL A 37 -9.05 16.91 6.14
CA VAL A 37 -8.32 15.63 6.01
C VAL A 37 -8.27 15.21 4.55
N GLN A 38 -7.10 14.80 4.09
CA GLN A 38 -6.92 14.23 2.75
C GLN A 38 -6.14 12.92 2.84
N PRO A 39 -6.82 11.79 3.07
CA PRO A 39 -6.17 10.49 3.08
C PRO A 39 -5.59 10.15 1.70
N GLU A 40 -4.56 9.32 1.64
CA GLU A 40 -3.93 8.92 0.38
C GLU A 40 -4.89 8.11 -0.50
N CYS A 41 -5.59 7.14 0.08
CA CYS A 41 -6.66 6.42 -0.60
C CYS A 41 -7.77 6.02 0.38
N VAL A 42 -9.01 6.11 -0.07
CA VAL A 42 -10.18 5.57 0.63
C VAL A 42 -10.93 4.64 -0.30
N LEU A 43 -11.14 3.41 0.16
CA LEU A 43 -12.01 2.45 -0.50
C LEU A 43 -13.39 2.56 0.13
N SER A 44 -14.44 2.48 -0.68
CA SER A 44 -15.80 2.46 -0.18
C SER A 44 -16.68 1.50 -0.95
N ARG A 45 -17.61 0.85 -0.26
CA ARG A 45 -18.71 0.13 -0.90
C ARG A 45 -19.99 0.31 -0.12
N ARG A 46 -21.14 0.11 -0.77
CA ARG A 46 -22.45 0.14 -0.12
C ARG A 46 -23.00 -1.27 -0.05
N VAL A 47 -23.23 -1.78 1.16
CA VAL A 47 -23.77 -3.12 1.41
C VAL A 47 -24.89 -3.01 2.44
N ALA A 48 -26.05 -3.59 2.13
CA ALA A 48 -27.22 -3.62 3.03
C ALA A 48 -27.61 -2.24 3.62
N GLY A 49 -27.49 -1.17 2.82
CA GLY A 49 -27.82 0.20 3.25
C GLY A 49 -26.73 0.91 4.06
N LYS A 50 -25.66 0.21 4.48
CA LYS A 50 -24.49 0.79 5.13
C LYS A 50 -23.40 1.09 4.10
N THR A 51 -22.70 2.21 4.28
CA THR A 51 -21.46 2.50 3.55
C THR A 51 -20.30 1.99 4.37
N GLU A 52 -19.60 0.99 3.85
CA GLU A 52 -18.33 0.52 4.41
C GLU A 52 -17.19 1.35 3.83
N ARG A 53 -16.24 1.77 4.68
CA ARG A 53 -15.05 2.52 4.26
C ARG A 53 -13.77 1.91 4.81
N VAL A 54 -12.76 1.87 3.97
CA VAL A 54 -11.40 1.45 4.31
C VAL A 54 -10.45 2.59 3.99
N VAL A 55 -9.72 3.06 4.98
CA VAL A 55 -8.64 4.04 4.75
C VAL A 55 -7.36 3.27 4.46
N VAL A 56 -6.66 3.68 3.42
CA VAL A 56 -5.45 3.00 2.94
C VAL A 56 -4.28 3.97 3.00
N GLY A 57 -3.26 3.60 3.76
CA GLY A 57 -1.93 4.23 3.70
C GLY A 57 -0.99 3.38 2.85
N VAL A 58 -0.11 4.02 2.08
CA VAL A 58 0.89 3.32 1.28
C VAL A 58 2.29 3.67 1.78
N LYS A 59 3.08 2.65 2.11
CA LYS A 59 4.47 2.84 2.50
C LYS A 59 5.43 1.95 1.73
N MET A 60 6.12 2.55 0.77
CA MET A 60 7.22 1.92 0.02
C MET A 60 8.54 2.08 0.77
N ALA A 61 8.68 1.44 1.92
CA ALA A 61 9.91 1.41 2.71
C ALA A 61 10.27 -0.02 3.19
N PRO A 62 11.57 -0.36 3.35
CA PRO A 62 12.00 -1.64 3.94
C PRO A 62 11.53 -1.85 5.38
N VAL A 63 11.32 -0.76 6.11
CA VAL A 63 10.84 -0.74 7.50
C VAL A 63 9.73 0.29 7.55
N VAL A 64 8.59 -0.07 8.15
CA VAL A 64 7.50 0.87 8.41
C VAL A 64 7.91 1.76 9.60
N PRO A 65 8.05 3.08 9.41
CA PRO A 65 8.33 3.98 10.51
C PRO A 65 7.05 4.22 11.32
N GLU A 66 7.20 4.48 12.62
CA GLU A 66 6.10 4.76 13.54
C GLU A 66 5.25 5.94 13.06
N ASP A 67 5.88 7.02 12.56
CA ASP A 67 5.19 8.20 12.00
C ASP A 67 4.14 7.83 10.93
N THR A 68 4.38 6.79 10.12
CA THR A 68 3.42 6.36 9.09
C THR A 68 2.20 5.68 9.68
N VAL A 69 2.38 4.95 10.79
CA VAL A 69 1.29 4.35 11.54
C VAL A 69 0.47 5.45 12.22
N GLU A 70 1.14 6.39 12.89
CA GLU A 70 0.51 7.52 13.56
C GLU A 70 -0.28 8.38 12.58
N GLU A 71 0.27 8.65 11.39
CA GLU A 71 -0.42 9.39 10.34
C GLU A 71 -1.71 8.67 9.89
N LEU A 72 -1.64 7.36 9.64
CA LEU A 72 -2.81 6.57 9.23
C LEU A 72 -3.89 6.55 10.33
N GLN A 73 -3.49 6.39 11.59
CA GLN A 73 -4.40 6.45 12.73
C GLN A 73 -5.01 7.84 12.89
N GLY A 74 -4.20 8.89 12.78
CA GLY A 74 -4.64 10.28 12.84
C GLY A 74 -5.66 10.61 11.74
N GLN A 75 -5.45 10.11 10.51
CA GLN A 75 -6.43 10.23 9.43
C GLN A 75 -7.74 9.53 9.76
N CYS A 76 -7.69 8.31 10.31
CA CYS A 76 -8.89 7.58 10.73
C CYS A 76 -9.65 8.32 11.84
N GLN A 77 -8.92 8.84 12.84
CA GLN A 77 -9.49 9.61 13.94
C GLN A 77 -10.14 10.92 13.45
N ALA A 78 -9.47 11.66 12.58
CA ALA A 78 -10.00 12.92 12.06
C ALA A 78 -11.23 12.72 11.15
N LEU A 79 -11.29 11.59 10.42
CA LEU A 79 -12.50 11.19 9.70
C LEU A 79 -13.65 10.85 10.65
N PHE A 80 -13.35 10.13 11.73
CA PHE A 80 -14.34 9.82 12.76
C PHE A 80 -14.90 11.10 13.40
N GLU A 81 -14.05 12.07 13.74
CA GLU A 81 -14.45 13.39 14.26
C GLU A 81 -15.29 14.19 13.25
N SER A 82 -15.07 13.97 11.96
CA SER A 82 -15.89 14.52 10.86
C SER A 82 -17.18 13.73 10.62
N ASN A 83 -17.55 12.83 11.52
CA ASN A 83 -18.73 11.97 11.45
C ASN A 83 -18.72 11.01 10.24
N ILE A 84 -17.53 10.65 9.77
CA ILE A 84 -17.31 9.70 8.68
C ILE A 84 -16.86 8.37 9.30
N SER A 85 -17.72 7.35 9.23
CA SER A 85 -17.37 6.02 9.71
C SER A 85 -16.26 5.41 8.85
N VAL A 86 -15.18 4.98 9.51
CA VAL A 86 -14.10 4.16 8.96
C VAL A 86 -14.23 2.77 9.57
N ASP A 87 -14.45 1.75 8.74
CA ASP A 87 -14.63 0.38 9.20
C ASP A 87 -13.29 -0.36 9.35
N LYS A 88 -12.26 0.08 8.62
CA LYS A 88 -10.94 -0.56 8.62
C LYS A 88 -9.83 0.39 8.15
N ALA A 89 -8.64 0.19 8.69
CA ALA A 89 -7.40 0.79 8.21
C ALA A 89 -6.53 -0.29 7.57
N VAL A 90 -5.95 -0.01 6.40
CA VAL A 90 -5.03 -0.91 5.71
C VAL A 90 -3.72 -0.17 5.41
N LEU A 91 -2.59 -0.78 5.75
CA LEU A 91 -1.27 -0.32 5.35
C LEU A 91 -0.72 -1.20 4.23
N VAL A 92 -0.47 -0.61 3.07
CA VAL A 92 0.13 -1.29 1.92
C VAL A 92 1.65 -1.15 1.98
N VAL A 93 2.35 -2.27 1.95
CA VAL A 93 3.83 -2.34 2.07
C VAL A 93 4.43 -3.28 1.02
N PRO A 94 5.71 -3.15 0.66
CA PRO A 94 6.38 -4.17 -0.13
C PRO A 94 6.51 -5.48 0.66
N THR A 95 6.49 -6.62 -0.05
CA THR A 95 6.69 -7.93 0.56
C THR A 95 8.06 -8.00 1.24
N GLY A 96 8.08 -8.50 2.49
CA GLY A 96 9.29 -8.59 3.31
C GLY A 96 9.68 -7.27 3.99
N ALA A 97 8.83 -6.25 3.96
CA ALA A 97 9.00 -5.08 4.82
C ALA A 97 8.87 -5.45 6.30
N ASN A 98 9.67 -4.81 7.14
CA ASN A 98 9.52 -4.92 8.59
C ASN A 98 8.31 -4.10 9.05
N VAL A 99 7.30 -4.82 9.54
CA VAL A 99 6.01 -4.31 10.01
C VAL A 99 5.81 -4.49 11.51
N SER A 100 6.86 -4.85 12.26
CA SER A 100 6.76 -5.14 13.70
C SER A 100 6.28 -3.96 14.55
N GLY A 101 6.39 -2.73 14.03
CA GLY A 101 5.87 -1.51 14.67
C GLY A 101 4.40 -1.20 14.35
N VAL A 102 3.73 -2.02 13.53
CA VAL A 102 2.31 -1.82 13.18
C VAL A 102 1.43 -2.45 14.26
N PRO A 103 0.56 -1.67 14.94
CA PRO A 103 -0.30 -2.17 16.01
C PRO A 103 -1.43 -3.06 15.48
N GLU A 104 -1.96 -3.90 16.36
CA GLU A 104 -3.17 -4.68 16.07
C GLU A 104 -4.34 -3.74 15.74
N GLY A 105 -5.07 -4.04 14.65
CA GLY A 105 -6.18 -3.22 14.15
C GLY A 105 -5.88 -2.47 12.84
N ILE A 106 -4.61 -2.42 12.40
CA ILE A 106 -4.25 -2.02 11.04
C ILE A 106 -3.93 -3.29 10.24
N ASP A 107 -4.70 -3.54 9.19
CA ASP A 107 -4.47 -4.67 8.31
C ASP A 107 -3.27 -4.38 7.40
N ILE A 108 -2.38 -5.35 7.26
CA ILE A 108 -1.21 -5.22 6.40
C ILE A 108 -1.50 -5.89 5.06
N LEU A 109 -1.28 -5.16 3.98
CA LEU A 109 -1.38 -5.68 2.61
C LEU A 109 -0.01 -5.64 1.95
N GLU A 110 0.58 -6.81 1.75
CA GLU A 110 1.86 -6.93 1.05
C GLU A 110 1.71 -6.91 -0.47
N MET A 111 2.53 -6.11 -1.13
CA MET A 111 2.58 -6.00 -2.58
C MET A 111 3.52 -7.05 -3.18
N GLY A 112 2.99 -8.15 -3.71
CA GLY A 112 3.81 -9.21 -4.31
C GLY A 112 4.68 -8.80 -5.53
N ASN A 113 4.44 -7.63 -6.12
CA ASN A 113 5.28 -7.09 -7.20
C ASN A 113 6.51 -6.31 -6.68
N TRP A 114 6.63 -6.07 -5.38
CA TRP A 114 7.70 -5.30 -4.78
C TRP A 114 8.23 -6.06 -3.57
N GLN A 115 9.54 -6.29 -3.55
CA GLN A 115 10.17 -7.09 -2.50
C GLN A 115 11.32 -6.34 -1.86
N VAL A 116 11.45 -6.48 -0.54
CA VAL A 116 12.61 -5.99 0.21
C VAL A 116 13.68 -7.08 0.21
N VAL A 117 14.85 -6.79 -0.38
CA VAL A 117 16.01 -7.68 -0.42
C VAL A 117 17.25 -6.91 0.03
N GLY A 118 17.93 -7.39 1.08
CA GLY A 118 19.11 -6.73 1.63
C GLY A 118 18.87 -5.28 2.06
N GLY A 119 17.67 -4.97 2.57
CA GLY A 119 17.27 -3.62 2.97
C GLY A 119 16.96 -2.67 1.81
N ARG A 120 16.87 -3.16 0.58
CA ARG A 120 16.51 -2.37 -0.61
C ARG A 120 15.20 -2.89 -1.21
N ILE A 121 14.37 -1.98 -1.70
CA ILE A 121 13.15 -2.33 -2.42
C ILE A 121 13.48 -2.61 -3.88
N ILE A 122 13.09 -3.78 -4.35
CA ILE A 122 13.27 -4.24 -5.73
C ILE A 122 11.89 -4.54 -6.31
N TRP A 123 11.66 -4.11 -7.54
CA TRP A 123 10.46 -4.45 -8.29
C TRP A 123 10.63 -5.82 -8.95
N SER A 124 9.66 -6.73 -8.82
CA SER A 124 9.79 -8.13 -9.28
C SER A 124 10.05 -8.26 -10.79
N LYS A 125 9.57 -7.31 -11.61
CA LYS A 125 9.93 -7.26 -13.04
C LYS A 125 11.42 -6.96 -13.27
N ASN A 126 12.07 -6.28 -12.33
CA ASN A 126 13.52 -6.12 -12.33
C ASN A 126 14.23 -7.33 -11.70
N ILE A 127 13.58 -8.14 -10.86
CA ILE A 127 14.17 -9.38 -10.34
C ILE A 127 14.42 -10.36 -11.49
N GLU A 128 13.47 -10.57 -12.40
CA GLU A 128 13.70 -11.39 -13.60
C GLU A 128 14.88 -10.86 -14.45
N ARG A 129 15.05 -9.53 -14.52
CA ARG A 129 16.21 -8.89 -15.18
C ARG A 129 17.50 -9.02 -14.37
N ASN A 130 17.43 -9.04 -13.05
CA ASN A 130 18.59 -9.04 -12.17
C ASN A 130 19.10 -10.45 -11.90
N GLU A 131 18.23 -11.46 -11.84
CA GLU A 131 18.63 -12.88 -11.88
C GLU A 131 19.33 -13.20 -13.21
N PHE A 132 18.83 -12.65 -14.32
CA PHE A 132 19.53 -12.72 -15.61
C PHE A 132 20.89 -11.99 -15.60
N LEU A 133 20.98 -10.81 -14.99
CA LEU A 133 22.24 -10.05 -14.87
C LEU A 133 23.24 -10.70 -13.90
N GLN A 134 22.79 -11.28 -12.80
CA GLN A 134 23.61 -12.02 -11.83
C GLN A 134 24.11 -13.34 -12.44
N GLU A 135 23.28 -14.00 -13.28
CA GLU A 135 23.71 -15.17 -14.05
C GLU A 135 24.74 -14.81 -15.15
N GLU A 136 24.59 -13.66 -15.84
CA GLU A 136 25.60 -13.15 -16.79
C GLU A 136 26.89 -12.68 -16.12
N LEU A 137 26.81 -12.00 -14.96
CA LEU A 137 27.99 -11.56 -14.20
C LEU A 137 28.74 -12.75 -13.59
N GLY A 138 28.03 -13.78 -13.13
CA GLY A 138 28.61 -15.05 -12.70
C GLY A 138 29.33 -15.79 -13.82
N LYS A 139 28.81 -15.73 -15.07
CA LYS A 139 29.48 -16.30 -16.26
C LYS A 139 30.74 -15.54 -16.70
N ARG A 140 30.89 -14.26 -16.32
CA ARG A 140 32.03 -13.41 -16.71
C ARG A 140 33.13 -13.32 -15.66
N GLY A 141 32.99 -14.01 -14.52
CA GLY A 141 34.10 -14.22 -13.57
C GLY A 141 34.68 -12.96 -12.94
N LEU A 142 33.88 -11.89 -12.78
CA LEU A 142 34.29 -10.69 -12.07
C LEU A 142 33.51 -10.61 -10.75
N ALA A 143 34.07 -11.29 -9.74
CA ALA A 143 33.75 -11.10 -8.33
C ALA A 143 34.74 -10.09 -7.72
#